data_AF-A0A2M7DTL1-F1
#
_entry.id   AF-A0A2M7DTL1-F1
#
_cell.length_a   1.000
_cell.length_b   1.000
_cell.length_c   1.000
_cell.angle_alpha   90.00
_cell.angle_beta   90.00
_cell.angle_gamma   90.00
#
_symmetry.space_group_name_H-M   'P 1'
#
loop_
_entity.id
_entity.type
_entity.pdbx_description
1 polymer ?
#
loop_
_entity_poly.entity_id
_entity_poly.type
_entity_poly.pdbx_seq_one_letter_code
_entity_poly.pdbx_strand_id
1 'polypeptide(L)' 'GGTTLSEINVGVKDTLIVTGIENQIGEKKYVVAHFSYSPNQKKIVSRIGWYSKHLELGFNIYPEGFMVMHPFMAWHWYF' A
#
# COMPACT_ATOMS: atom_id res chain seq x y z
N GLY A 1 17.05 8.24 6.91
CA GLY A 1 17.22 6.79 7.07
C GLY A 1 15.95 6.14 6.57
N GLY A 2 16.03 5.37 5.49
CA GLY A 2 14.87 4.70 4.91
C GLY A 2 14.56 3.43 5.68
N THR A 3 13.35 3.33 6.20
CA THR A 3 12.85 2.11 6.83
C THR A 3 12.26 1.25 5.73
N THR A 4 12.97 0.20 5.33
CA THR A 4 12.44 -0.81 4.41
C THR A 4 11.46 -1.68 5.21
N LEU A 5 10.16 -1.39 5.11
CA LEU A 5 9.12 -2.22 5.71
C LEU A 5 9.05 -3.56 4.96
N SER A 6 9.65 -4.59 5.56
CA SER A 6 9.83 -5.90 4.90
C SER A 6 8.60 -6.80 4.96
N GLU A 7 7.68 -6.62 5.92
CA GLU A 7 6.52 -7.52 6.08
C GLU A 7 5.31 -6.80 6.67
N ILE A 8 4.16 -6.92 5.99
CA ILE A 8 2.84 -6.55 6.51
C ILE A 8 2.10 -7.86 6.80
N ASN A 9 2.04 -8.26 8.07
CA ASN A 9 1.35 -9.46 8.51
C ASN A 9 -0.16 -9.20 8.55
N VAL A 10 -0.83 -9.37 7.41
CA VAL A 10 -2.29 -9.39 7.33
C VAL A 10 -2.71 -10.85 7.55
N GLY A 11 -3.45 -11.12 8.63
CA GLY A 11 -3.85 -12.45 9.11
C GLY A 11 -4.77 -13.28 8.19
N VAL A 12 -4.44 -13.40 6.91
CA VAL A 12 -5.03 -14.34 5.98
C VAL A 12 -3.87 -15.16 5.43
N LYS A 13 -4.07 -16.48 5.35
CA LYS A 13 -3.16 -17.60 4.99
C LYS A 13 -2.44 -17.44 3.63
N ASP A 14 -1.82 -16.30 3.38
CA ASP A 14 -1.19 -15.90 2.12
C ASP A 14 0.07 -15.10 2.43
N THR A 15 1.21 -15.66 2.07
CA THR A 15 2.48 -14.95 2.08
C THR A 15 2.46 -13.94 0.93
N LEU A 16 2.60 -12.65 1.27
CA LEU A 16 2.69 -11.54 0.34
C LEU A 16 4.10 -10.95 0.46
N ILE A 17 4.86 -10.98 -0.64
CA ILE A 17 6.15 -10.31 -0.72
C ILE A 17 5.87 -8.88 -1.13
N VAL A 18 6.13 -7.93 -0.22
CA VAL A 18 5.90 -6.51 -0.44
C VAL A 18 7.25 -5.81 -0.62
N THR A 19 7.37 -5.01 -1.67
CA THR A 19 8.52 -4.14 -1.91
C THR A 19 8.02 -2.77 -2.32
N GLY A 20 8.63 -1.70 -1.83
CA GLY A 20 8.14 -0.38 -2.15
C GLY A 20 8.93 0.74 -1.50
N ILE A 21 8.56 1.95 -1.86
CA ILE A 21 9.17 3.18 -1.37
C ILE A 21 8.14 3.99 -0.60
N GLU A 22 8.56 4.49 0.55
CA GLU A 22 7.82 5.47 1.34
C GLU A 22 8.63 6.76 1.35
N ASN A 23 8.03 7.83 0.86
CA ASN A 23 8.64 9.15 0.80
C ASN A 23 7.85 10.10 1.71
N GLN A 24 8.54 10.64 2.71
CA GLN A 24 7.97 11.67 3.57
C GLN A 24 8.03 13.03 2.85
N ILE A 25 6.87 13.61 2.55
CA ILE A 25 6.75 14.89 1.83
C ILE A 25 6.59 16.07 2.80
N GLY A 26 6.27 15.81 4.07
CA GLY A 26 6.20 16.84 5.10
C GLY A 26 5.97 16.28 6.50
N GLU A 27 5.68 17.18 7.45
CA GLU A 27 5.28 16.77 8.80
C GLU A 27 4.00 15.94 8.73
N LYS A 28 4.11 14.66 9.07
CA LYS A 28 2.98 13.70 9.11
C LYS A 28 2.27 13.55 7.76
N LYS A 29 2.99 13.73 6.65
CA LYS A 29 2.54 13.45 5.27
C LYS A 29 3.55 12.54 4.58
N TYR A 30 3.10 11.40 4.11
CA TYR A 30 3.93 10.43 3.39
C TYR A 30 3.21 9.92 2.15
N VAL A 31 3.97 9.72 1.07
CA VAL A 31 3.50 9.07 -0.14
C VAL A 31 4.19 7.72 -0.24
N VAL A 32 3.40 6.73 -0.57
CA VAL A 32 3.77 5.34 -0.55
C VAL A 32 3.50 4.76 -1.92
N ALA A 33 4.49 4.08 -2.48
CA ALA A 33 4.33 3.28 -3.68
C ALA A 33 4.86 1.88 -3.38
N HIS A 34 3.93 0.94 -3.19
CA HIS A 34 4.21 -0.46 -2.89
C HIS A 34 3.83 -1.34 -4.06
N PHE A 35 4.62 -2.38 -4.27
CA PHE A 35 4.38 -3.48 -5.16
C PHE A 35 4.37 -4.75 -4.32
N SER A 36 3.36 -5.59 -4.50
CA SER A 36 3.16 -6.79 -3.70
C SER A 36 2.93 -7.96 -4.65
N TYR A 37 3.65 -9.05 -4.41
CA TYR A 37 3.48 -10.29 -5.14
C TYR A 37 3.12 -11.41 -4.18
N SER A 38 2.02 -12.10 -4.45
CA SER A 38 1.63 -13.32 -3.75
C SER A 38 1.99 -14.54 -4.61
N PRO A 39 3.03 -15.31 -4.26
CA PRO A 39 3.37 -16.54 -4.98
C PRO A 39 2.28 -17.62 -4.89
N ASN A 40 1.49 -17.63 -3.80
CA ASN A 40 0.43 -18.62 -3.59
C ASN A 40 -0.77 -18.39 -4.52
N GLN A 41 -1.20 -17.12 -4.64
CA GLN A 41 -2.32 -16.76 -5.50
C GLN A 41 -1.90 -16.30 -6.91
N LYS A 42 -0.59 -16.24 -7.18
CA LYS A 42 0.04 -15.64 -8.38
C LYS A 42 -0.37 -14.19 -8.64
N LYS A 43 -0.80 -13.47 -7.60
CA LYS A 43 -1.33 -12.10 -7.71
C LYS A 43 -0.27 -11.04 -7.57
N ILE A 44 -0.34 -10.08 -8.47
CA ILE A 44 0.41 -8.83 -8.40
C ILE A 44 -0.54 -7.74 -7.92
N VAL A 45 -0.09 -6.92 -6.98
CA VAL A 45 -0.84 -5.78 -6.46
C VAL A 45 0.12 -4.60 -6.37
N SER A 46 -0.20 -3.49 -7.02
CA SER A 46 0.53 -2.24 -6.84
C SER A 46 -0.33 -1.27 -6.07
N ARG A 47 0.14 -0.76 -4.93
CA ARG A 47 -0.54 0.26 -4.12
C ARG A 47 0.20 1.58 -4.23
N ILE A 48 -0.53 2.63 -4.56
CA ILE A 48 -0.02 4.00 -4.45
C ILE A 48 -0.93 4.73 -3.48
N GLY A 49 -0.37 5.31 -2.43
CA GLY A 49 -1.14 5.97 -1.37
C GLY A 49 -0.51 7.28 -0.95
N TRP A 50 -1.36 8.25 -0.65
CA TRP A 50 -1.04 9.49 0.02
C TRP A 50 -1.63 9.45 1.42
N TYR A 51 -0.77 9.52 2.41
CA TYR A 51 -1.14 9.44 3.80
C TYR A 51 -0.86 10.76 4.49
N SER A 52 -1.81 11.19 5.31
CA SER A 52 -1.72 12.34 6.18
C SER A 52 -2.33 12.03 7.53
N LYS A 53 -2.02 12.84 8.56
CA LYS A 53 -2.48 12.65 9.95
C LYS A 53 -3.97 12.29 10.10
N HIS A 54 -4.84 12.83 9.24
CA HIS A 54 -6.30 12.63 9.33
C HIS A 54 -6.90 11.99 8.08
N LEU A 55 -6.13 11.81 7.01
CA LEU A 55 -6.64 11.43 5.70
C LEU A 55 -5.65 10.53 4.99
N GLU A 56 -6.12 9.36 4.59
CA GLU A 56 -5.42 8.42 3.73
C GLU A 56 -6.19 8.29 2.43
N LEU A 57 -5.51 8.51 1.32
CA LEU A 57 -6.04 8.41 -0.03
C LEU A 57 -5.15 7.47 -0.81
N GLY A 58 -5.68 6.72 -1.74
CA GLY A 58 -4.82 5.92 -2.60
C GLY A 58 -5.57 5.09 -3.62
N PHE A 59 -4.79 4.30 -4.34
CA PHE A 59 -5.25 3.41 -5.38
C PHE A 59 -4.51 2.08 -5.26
N ASN A 60 -5.26 1.00 -5.33
CA ASN A 60 -4.72 -0.33 -5.51
C ASN A 60 -4.95 -0.75 -6.96
N ILE A 61 -3.88 -1.11 -7.66
CA ILE A 61 -3.86 -1.52 -9.06
C ILE A 61 -3.62 -3.03 -9.09
N TYR A 62 -4.53 -3.75 -9.74
CA TYR A 62 -4.47 -5.20 -9.92
C TYR A 62 -4.41 -5.48 -11.42
N PRO A 63 -3.27 -5.96 -11.96
CA PRO A 63 -3.09 -6.17 -13.39
C PRO A 63 -3.58 -7.55 -13.89
N GLU A 64 -4.24 -8.35 -13.07
CA GLU A 64 -4.63 -9.72 -13.44
C GLU A 64 -5.85 -9.74 -14.38
N GLY A 65 -5.60 -10.03 -15.66
CA GLY A 65 -6.63 -10.22 -16.69
C GLY A 65 -7.25 -8.93 -17.24
N PHE A 66 -7.62 -8.00 -16.35
CA PHE A 66 -7.97 -6.62 -16.66
C PHE A 66 -7.27 -5.72 -15.64
N MET A 67 -6.78 -4.56 -16.08
CA MET A 67 -6.21 -3.58 -15.15
C MET A 67 -7.35 -2.98 -14.31
N VAL A 68 -7.48 -3.43 -13.07
CA VAL A 68 -8.50 -2.92 -12.14
C VAL A 68 -7.84 -1.95 -11.17
N MET A 69 -8.38 -0.73 -11.12
CA MET A 69 -7.94 0.32 -10.20
C MET A 69 -9.01 0.50 -9.13
N HIS A 70 -8.66 0.23 -7.88
CA HIS A 70 -9.52 0.41 -6.72
C HIS A 70 -9.07 1.66 -5.94
N PRO A 71 -9.74 2.82 -6.13
CA PRO A 71 -9.55 3.96 -5.23
C PRO A 71 -9.95 3.59 -3.81
N PHE A 72 -9.22 4.11 -2.84
CA PHE A 72 -9.62 4.08 -1.44
C PHE A 72 -9.42 5.44 -0.79
N MET A 73 -10.29 5.74 0.17
CA MET A 73 -10.18 6.90 1.03
C MET A 73 -10.54 6.44 2.44
N ALA A 74 -9.64 6.65 3.38
CA ALA A 74 -9.87 6.43 4.80
C ALA A 74 -9.65 7.75 5.54
N TRP A 75 -10.56 8.05 6.45
CA TRP A 75 -10.48 9.23 7.28
C TRP A 75 -10.22 8.79 8.71
N HIS A 76 -9.16 9.29 9.32
CA HIS A 76 -8.80 8.99 10.71
C HIS A 76 -9.20 10.15 11.62
N TRP A 77 -10.12 9.92 12.55
CA TRP A 77 -10.47 10.88 13.61
C TRP A 77 -9.55 10.63 14.81
N TYR A 78 -8.34 11.17 14.75
CA TYR A 78 -7.50 11.31 15.93
C TYR A 78 -7.93 12.58 16.68
N PHE A 79 -8.68 12.40 17.78
CA PHE A 79 -8.88 13.41 18.82
C PHE A 79 -7.58 13.63 19.61
#